data_AF-A0A410QBU1-F1
#
_entry.id   AF-A0A410QBU1-F1
#
_cell.length_a   1.000
_cell.length_b   1.000
_cell.length_c   1.000
_cell.angle_alpha   90.00
_cell.angle_beta   90.00
_cell.angle_gamma   90.00
#
_symmetry.space_group_name_H-M   'P 1'
#
loop_
_entity.id
_entity.type
_entity.pdbx_description
1 polymer ?
#
loop_
_entity_poly.entity_id
_entity_poly.type
_entity_poly.pdbx_seq_one_letter_code
_entity_poly.pdbx_strand_id
1 'polypeptide(L)'
;MLTNDELKKIDKALSSSPRNTGLNFSNWTGQLIVLFVKNKFNKTIALGTAYNILHRLNYSKTRPKKTDKRVKKKTLENFWSELNGLLESKDEDTVIVYKDEAIITSEPTISSV
;
A
#
# COMPACT_ATOMS: atom_id res chain seq x y z
N MET A 1 18.72 -10.92 21.62
CA MET A 1 18.78 -10.78 20.15
C MET A 1 17.86 -11.80 19.49
N LEU A 2 17.36 -11.51 18.29
CA LEU A 2 16.56 -12.45 17.48
C LEU A 2 17.48 -13.31 16.61
N THR A 3 17.24 -14.61 16.55
CA THR A 3 17.98 -15.53 15.68
C THR A 3 17.53 -15.42 14.23
N ASN A 4 18.33 -15.93 13.30
CA ASN A 4 17.96 -15.96 11.88
C ASN A 4 16.67 -16.75 11.61
N ASP A 5 16.41 -17.81 12.38
CA ASP A 5 15.18 -18.59 12.25
C ASP A 5 13.95 -17.83 12.76
N GLU A 6 14.10 -17.04 13.83
CA GLU A 6 13.03 -16.18 14.32
C GLU A 6 12.70 -15.10 13.29
N LEU A 7 13.69 -14.55 12.60
CA LEU A 7 13.46 -13.59 11.52
C LEU A 7 12.70 -14.19 10.35
N LYS A 8 13.04 -15.40 9.91
CA LYS A 8 12.28 -16.10 8.86
C LYS A 8 10.83 -16.32 9.26
N LYS A 9 10.57 -16.62 10.54
CA LYS A 9 9.21 -16.76 11.07
C LYS A 9 8.45 -15.44 11.14
N ILE A 10 9.14 -14.33 11.40
CA ILE A 10 8.57 -12.98 11.35
C ILE A 10 8.25 -12.60 9.90
N ASP A 11 9.18 -12.82 8.97
CA ASP A 11 9.02 -12.54 7.54
C ASP A 11 7.81 -13.27 6.94
N LYS A 12 7.69 -14.58 7.23
CA LYS A 12 6.53 -15.38 6.85
C LYS A 12 5.21 -14.83 7.42
N ALA A 13 5.23 -14.29 8.64
CA ALA A 13 4.05 -13.69 9.25
C ALA A 13 3.67 -12.35 8.62
N LEU A 14 4.67 -11.49 8.36
CA LEU A 14 4.50 -10.18 7.72
C LEU A 14 3.97 -10.28 6.28
N SER A 15 4.25 -11.39 5.60
CA SER A 15 3.70 -11.71 4.27
C SER A 15 2.18 -11.99 4.27
N SER A 16 1.55 -12.05 5.44
CA SER A 16 0.12 -12.32 5.61
C SER A 16 -0.54 -11.28 6.52
N SER A 17 -1.87 -11.26 6.58
CA SER A 17 -2.59 -10.34 7.49
C SER A 17 -2.26 -10.65 8.96
N PRO A 18 -2.12 -9.64 9.84
CA PRO A 18 -1.96 -9.85 11.29
C PRO A 18 -3.04 -10.78 11.89
N ARG A 19 -4.25 -10.80 11.31
CA ARG A 19 -5.36 -11.68 11.74
C ARG A 19 -4.98 -13.15 11.72
N ASN A 20 -4.16 -13.58 10.76
CA ASN A 20 -3.69 -14.96 10.64
C ASN A 20 -2.70 -15.36 11.76
N THR A 21 -2.25 -14.38 12.54
CA THR A 21 -1.35 -14.57 13.69
C THR A 21 -2.05 -14.41 15.04
N GLY A 22 -3.39 -14.29 15.04
CA GLY A 22 -4.18 -14.03 16.25
C GLY A 22 -4.26 -12.57 16.65
N LEU A 23 -3.78 -11.64 15.81
CA LEU A 23 -3.85 -10.20 16.05
C LEU A 23 -5.01 -9.60 15.25
N ASN A 24 -6.05 -9.09 15.91
CA ASN A 24 -7.25 -8.57 15.24
C ASN A 24 -7.05 -7.16 14.63
N PHE A 25 -6.09 -7.03 13.72
CA PHE A 25 -5.73 -5.78 13.05
C PHE A 25 -5.61 -6.01 11.53
N SER A 26 -5.96 -4.99 10.74
CA SER A 26 -5.93 -5.08 9.29
C SER A 26 -4.51 -4.99 8.71
N ASN A 27 -3.62 -4.21 9.34
CA ASN A 27 -2.27 -3.93 8.84
C ASN A 27 -1.23 -4.16 9.93
N TRP A 28 -0.02 -4.56 9.54
CA TRP A 28 1.13 -4.62 10.45
C TRP A 28 1.60 -3.21 10.84
N THR A 29 1.93 -3.04 12.12
CA THR A 29 2.56 -1.83 12.66
C THR A 29 3.76 -2.21 13.51
N GLY A 30 4.63 -1.24 13.81
CA GLY A 30 5.76 -1.46 14.71
C GLY A 30 5.32 -2.04 16.07
N GLN A 31 4.24 -1.50 16.67
CA GLN A 31 3.71 -2.04 17.94
C GLN A 31 3.21 -3.48 17.79
N LEU A 32 2.57 -3.82 16.67
CA LEU A 32 2.09 -5.18 16.43
C LEU A 32 3.25 -6.18 16.26
N ILE A 33 4.38 -5.74 15.71
CA ILE A 33 5.59 -6.58 15.63
C ILE A 33 6.16 -6.81 17.03
N VAL A 34 6.22 -5.78 17.88
CA VAL A 34 6.63 -5.93 19.28
C VAL A 34 5.73 -6.95 19.99
N LEU A 35 4.42 -6.81 19.85
CA LEU A 35 3.44 -7.71 20.44
C LEU A 35 3.56 -9.14 19.89
N PHE A 36 3.73 -9.30 18.58
CA PHE A 36 3.91 -10.59 17.94
C PHE A 36 5.17 -11.30 18.44
N VAL A 37 6.29 -10.58 18.53
CA VAL A 37 7.56 -11.13 19.03
C VAL A 37 7.44 -11.55 20.50
N LYS A 38 6.75 -10.76 21.31
CA LYS A 38 6.44 -11.10 22.70
C LYS A 38 5.57 -12.37 22.77
N ASN A 39 4.48 -12.44 22.01
CA ASN A 39 3.55 -13.57 22.09
C ASN A 39 4.15 -14.86 21.52
N LYS A 40 4.94 -14.78 20.45
CA LYS A 40 5.44 -15.97 19.73
C LYS A 40 6.78 -16.49 20.24
N PHE A 41 7.64 -15.61 20.74
CA PHE A 41 9.01 -15.95 21.14
C PHE A 41 9.29 -15.63 22.62
N ASN A 42 8.31 -15.09 23.36
CA ASN A 42 8.45 -14.64 24.74
C ASN A 42 9.61 -13.64 24.94
N LYS A 43 9.87 -12.81 23.93
CA LYS A 43 10.96 -11.82 23.92
C LYS A 43 10.40 -10.41 23.91
N THR A 44 10.97 -9.55 24.75
CA THR A 44 10.65 -8.12 24.74
C THR A 44 11.64 -7.39 23.85
N ILE A 45 11.14 -6.61 22.91
CA ILE A 45 11.94 -5.77 22.02
C ILE A 45 11.43 -4.33 22.08
N ALA A 46 12.32 -3.36 21.89
CA ALA A 46 11.94 -1.96 21.77
C ALA A 46 11.27 -1.70 20.41
N LEU A 47 10.46 -0.65 20.33
CA LEU A 47 9.81 -0.25 19.07
C LEU A 47 10.83 0.08 17.97
N GLY A 48 11.95 0.72 18.32
CA GLY A 48 13.06 0.96 17.37
C GLY A 48 13.63 -0.34 16.80
N THR A 49 13.75 -1.39 17.61
CA THR A 49 14.17 -2.72 17.14
C THR A 49 13.16 -3.32 16.17
N ALA A 50 11.86 -3.12 16.40
CA ALA A 50 10.82 -3.58 15.46
C ALA A 50 10.94 -2.90 14.08
N TYR A 51 11.24 -1.60 14.04
CA TYR A 51 11.51 -0.91 12.77
C TYR A 51 12.78 -1.41 12.10
N ASN A 52 13.86 -1.65 12.87
CA ASN A 52 15.09 -2.23 12.30
C ASN A 52 14.85 -3.63 11.70
N ILE A 53 13.95 -4.43 12.27
CA ILE A 53 13.56 -5.72 11.70
C ILE A 53 12.87 -5.53 10.35
N LEU A 54 11.90 -4.60 10.25
CA LEU A 54 11.24 -4.29 8.98
C LEU A 54 12.23 -3.87 7.90
N HIS A 55 13.15 -2.95 8.24
CA HIS A 55 14.19 -2.51 7.32
C HIS A 55 15.11 -3.66 6.89
N ARG A 56 15.54 -4.52 7.81
CA ARG A 56 16.40 -5.68 7.50
C ARG A 56 15.69 -6.72 6.62
N LEU A 57 14.38 -6.86 6.76
CA LEU A 57 13.54 -7.72 5.92
C LEU A 57 13.09 -7.03 4.61
N ASN A 58 13.65 -5.85 4.30
CA ASN A 58 13.36 -5.08 3.10
C ASN A 58 11.89 -4.65 2.94
N TYR A 59 11.15 -4.55 4.05
CA TYR A 59 9.82 -3.94 4.05
C TYR A 59 9.94 -2.42 4.10
N SER A 60 9.27 -1.74 3.18
CA SER A 60 9.14 -0.29 3.20
C SER A 60 7.74 0.13 3.64
N LYS A 61 7.66 1.30 4.26
CA LYS A 61 6.38 1.93 4.59
C LYS A 61 5.76 2.49 3.31
N THR A 62 4.90 1.72 2.66
CA THR A 62 4.08 2.23 1.55
C THR A 62 2.82 2.88 2.11
N ARG A 63 2.63 4.19 1.83
CA ARG A 63 1.30 4.79 2.03
C ARG A 63 0.37 4.24 0.94
N PRO A 64 -0.86 3.83 1.27
CA PRO A 64 -1.85 3.52 0.25
C PRO A 64 -2.00 4.73 -0.68
N LYS A 65 -1.90 4.51 -1.99
CA LYS A 65 -2.24 5.56 -2.95
C LYS A 65 -3.73 5.89 -2.78
N LYS A 66 -4.08 7.17 -2.80
CA LYS A 66 -5.48 7.58 -2.84
C LYS A 66 -6.11 6.97 -4.07
N THR A 67 -7.15 6.16 -3.87
CA THR A 67 -8.00 5.66 -4.94
C THR A 67 -9.30 6.45 -4.92
N ASP A 68 -9.80 6.85 -6.09
CA ASP A 68 -11.12 7.46 -6.18
C ASP A 68 -12.19 6.36 -6.06
N LYS A 69 -12.94 6.40 -4.96
CA LYS A 69 -13.99 5.41 -4.67
C LYS A 69 -15.16 5.46 -5.66
N ARG A 70 -15.28 6.54 -6.46
CA ARG A 70 -16.32 6.69 -7.49
C ARG A 70 -16.01 5.89 -8.75
N VAL A 71 -14.77 5.44 -8.92
CA VAL A 71 -14.35 4.70 -10.11
C VAL A 71 -14.93 3.29 -10.09
N LYS A 72 -15.84 3.01 -11.03
CA LYS A 72 -16.38 1.67 -11.28
C LYS A 72 -15.41 0.91 -12.19
N LYS A 73 -14.86 -0.20 -11.70
CA LYS A 73 -13.88 -1.02 -12.43
C LYS A 73 -14.30 -1.35 -13.87
N LYS A 74 -15.55 -1.81 -14.05
CA LYS A 74 -16.10 -2.14 -15.37
C LYS A 74 -16.17 -0.94 -16.33
N THR A 75 -16.48 0.25 -15.83
CA THR A 75 -16.50 1.47 -16.65
C THR A 75 -15.10 1.86 -17.12
N LEU A 76 -14.09 1.71 -16.25
CA LEU A 76 -12.70 1.97 -16.59
C LEU A 76 -12.19 0.95 -17.63
N GLU A 77 -12.51 -0.32 -17.47
CA GLU A 77 -12.12 -1.39 -18.40
C GLU A 77 -12.72 -1.16 -19.80
N ASN A 78 -14.01 -0.81 -19.87
CA ASN A 78 -14.66 -0.48 -21.13
C ASN A 78 -14.01 0.73 -21.81
N PHE A 79 -13.75 1.80 -21.06
CA PHE A 79 -13.09 3.00 -21.58
C PHE A 79 -11.71 2.68 -22.20
N TRP A 80 -10.90 1.86 -21.52
CA TRP A 80 -9.59 1.46 -22.06
C TRP A 80 -9.71 0.60 -23.32
N SER A 81 -10.69 -0.30 -23.37
CA SER A 81 -10.93 -1.11 -24.57
C SER A 81 -11.31 -0.25 -25.78
N GLU A 82 -12.21 0.72 -25.58
CA GLU A 82 -12.64 1.65 -26.62
C GLU A 82 -11.48 2.55 -27.08
N LEU A 83 -10.73 3.12 -26.14
CA LEU A 83 -9.59 3.98 -26.44
C LEU A 83 -8.50 3.22 -27.21
N ASN A 84 -8.16 1.99 -26.80
CA ASN A 84 -7.16 1.19 -27.50
C ASN A 84 -7.60 0.84 -28.93
N GLY A 85 -8.87 0.51 -29.14
CA GLY A 85 -9.40 0.28 -30.49
C GLY A 85 -9.29 1.53 -31.38
N LEU A 86 -9.49 2.73 -30.82
CA LEU A 86 -9.29 3.99 -31.54
C LEU A 86 -7.81 4.27 -31.82
N LEU A 87 -6.92 3.93 -30.88
CA LEU A 87 -5.47 4.11 -31.03
C LEU A 87 -4.86 3.16 -32.07
N GLU A 88 -5.40 1.95 -32.20
CA GLU A 88 -4.95 0.95 -33.17
C GLU A 88 -5.47 1.23 -34.58
N SER A 89 -6.64 1.85 -34.70
CA SER A 89 -7.28 2.14 -36.00
C SER A 89 -6.97 3.52 -36.57
N LYS A 90 -6.20 4.36 -35.86
CA LYS A 90 -5.85 5.71 -36.31
C LYS A 90 -4.78 5.69 -37.41
N ASP A 91 -4.78 6.73 -38.24
CA ASP A 91 -3.71 6.98 -39.20
C ASP A 91 -2.42 7.46 -38.51
N GLU A 92 -1.28 7.29 -39.17
CA GLU A 92 0.04 7.65 -38.62
C GLU A 92 0.16 9.15 -38.30
N ASP A 93 -0.52 10.00 -39.07
CA ASP A 93 -0.52 11.46 -38.92
C ASP A 93 -1.58 12.00 -37.94
N THR A 94 -2.37 11.12 -37.34
CA THR A 94 -3.41 11.51 -36.38
C THR A 94 -2.80 12.12 -35.11
N VAL A 95 -3.21 13.35 -34.78
CA VAL A 95 -2.79 14.09 -33.59
C VAL A 95 -3.85 13.97 -32.49
N ILE A 96 -3.45 13.54 -31.29
CA ILE A 96 -4.34 13.42 -30.13
C ILE A 96 -4.20 14.66 -29.25
N VAL A 97 -5.31 15.34 -28.98
CA VAL A 97 -5.37 16.50 -28.10
C VAL A 97 -6.11 16.14 -26.82
N TYR A 98 -5.45 16.31 -25.68
CA TYR A 98 -6.05 16.14 -24.37
C TYR A 98 -6.51 17.49 -23.83
N LYS A 99 -7.75 17.55 -23.36
CA LYS A 99 -8.31 18.70 -22.63
C LYS A 99 -8.64 18.25 -21.21
N ASP A 100 -8.24 19.08 -20.24
CA ASP A 100 -8.61 18.90 -18.84
C ASP A 100 -9.12 20.24 -18.27
N GLU A 101 -9.96 20.17 -17.24
CA GLU A 101 -10.51 21.32 -16.55
C GLU A 101 -10.23 21.20 -15.06
N ALA A 102 -9.60 22.22 -14.48
CA ALA A 102 -9.28 22.28 -13.06
C ALA A 102 -9.96 23.49 -12.41
N ILE A 103 -10.48 23.30 -11.20
CA ILE A 103 -11.00 24.38 -10.37
C ILE A 103 -9.86 24.90 -9.50
N ILE A 104 -9.50 26.18 -9.69
CA ILE A 104 -8.51 26.86 -8.86
C ILE A 104 -9.27 27.67 -7.81
N THR A 105 -9.11 27.33 -6.53
CA THR A 105 -9.72 28.05 -5.41
C THR A 105 -8.69 28.93 -4.72
N SER A 106 -9.05 30.19 -4.44
CA SER A 106 -8.21 31.17 -3.75
C SER A 106 -8.03 30.89 -2.25
N GLU A 107 -8.94 30.12 -1.65
CA GLU A 107 -8.84 29.73 -0.24
C GLU A 107 -8.12 28.38 -0.10
N PRO A 108 -7.12 28.26 0.79
CA PRO A 108 -6.48 27.00 1.07
C PRO A 108 -7.50 26.04 1.71
N THR A 109 -7.63 24.83 1.18
CA THR A 109 -8.40 23.77 1.83
C THR A 109 -7.68 23.32 3.10
N ILE A 110 -8.00 23.94 4.23
CA ILE A 110 -7.48 23.53 5.53
C ILE A 110 -8.17 22.21 5.88
N SER A 111 -7.45 21.11 5.72
CA SER A 111 -7.91 19.82 6.25
C SER A 111 -7.68 19.87 7.76
N SER A 112 -8.76 19.92 8.55
CA SER A 112 -8.69 19.82 10.01
C SER A 112 -7.90 18.56 10.38
N VAL A 113 -6.80 18.74 11.11
CA VAL A 113 -5.94 17.66 11.64
C VAL A 113 -6.61 17.00 12.83
#